data_AF-Q22BN2-F1
#
_entry.id   AF-Q22BN2-F1
#
_cell.length_a   1.000
_cell.length_b   1.000
_cell.length_c   1.000
_cell.angle_alpha   90.00
_cell.angle_beta   90.00
_cell.angle_gamma   90.00
#
_symmetry.space_group_name_H-M   'P 1'
#
loop_
_entity.id
_entity.type
_entity.pdbx_description
1 polymer ?
#
loop_
_entity_poly.entity_id
_entity_poly.type
_entity_poly.pdbx_seq_one_letter_code
_entity_poly.pdbx_strand_id
1 'polypeptide(L)'
;MMNLSNSSSKNVKLQNNILQNSIIKNGNNEASKNDLDADQSLDPSKIGEYIQLLQDYEKNCLKEQNFKEAELVTKRIEELQQHELVYRSLAVVEKNKEEINELEQLNLQQFNEFNEIWDQIIDEHVQKLKQLEENMVQQHQQEIIVKEQELQQIQPGKCKYSKEILNLRFVLENLIKCKKYGEAHEVKERLAKLEKQEEEKWVKVHEQKIEKKREQIVLKQKQEMEALQVRLENSLQEKIKIRTLELEKLLQKFQNMKNELEVKQNQELSKLQVMNNKTMSKLASKGSIMGSNYINTLNGSRINS
;
A
#
# COMPACT_ATOMS: atom_id res chain seq x y z
N MET A 1 18.66 20.64 10.54
CA MET A 1 18.90 19.42 9.73
C MET A 1 18.89 18.19 10.62
N MET A 2 17.70 17.67 10.95
CA MET A 2 17.56 16.41 11.68
C MET A 2 16.92 15.35 10.78
N ASN A 3 17.51 14.16 10.80
CA ASN A 3 17.22 12.99 9.99
C ASN A 3 15.77 12.49 10.13
N LEU A 4 14.86 12.97 9.28
CA LEU A 4 13.51 12.41 9.08
C LEU A 4 13.47 11.32 7.98
N SER A 5 14.59 11.05 7.32
CA SER A 5 14.68 10.09 6.20
C SER A 5 14.74 8.61 6.63
N ASN A 6 14.96 8.31 7.91
CA ASN A 6 15.31 6.93 8.34
C ASN A 6 14.16 6.13 8.97
N SER A 7 13.01 6.75 9.27
CA SER A 7 11.85 6.07 9.85
C SER A 7 10.84 5.59 8.79
N SER A 8 10.67 6.33 7.69
CA SER A 8 9.75 5.96 6.61
C SER A 8 10.24 4.73 5.81
N SER A 9 11.55 4.62 5.57
CA SER A 9 12.15 3.53 4.78
C SER A 9 12.11 2.15 5.47
N LYS A 10 11.98 2.12 6.82
CA LYS A 10 11.87 0.87 7.58
C LYS A 10 10.45 0.30 7.57
N ASN A 11 9.42 1.13 7.51
CA ASN A 11 8.02 0.66 7.46
C ASN A 11 7.64 0.10 6.07
N VAL A 12 8.16 0.68 4.99
CA VAL A 12 7.94 0.19 3.62
C VAL A 12 8.61 -1.17 3.39
N LYS A 13 9.78 -1.42 3.99
CA LYS A 13 10.48 -2.72 3.91
C LYS A 13 9.82 -3.84 4.72
N LEU A 14 9.04 -3.50 5.75
CA LEU A 14 8.32 -4.48 6.57
C LEU A 14 7.02 -4.94 5.90
N GLN A 15 6.33 -4.07 5.16
CA GLN A 15 5.14 -4.47 4.39
C GLN A 15 5.49 -5.27 3.12
N ASN A 16 6.61 -4.98 2.46
CA ASN A 16 7.08 -5.75 1.31
C ASN A 16 7.55 -7.18 1.67
N ASN A 17 7.96 -7.43 2.92
CA ASN A 17 8.39 -8.76 3.36
C ASN A 17 7.24 -9.72 3.70
N ILE A 18 6.02 -9.21 3.92
CA ILE A 18 4.84 -10.05 4.18
C ILE A 18 4.25 -10.56 2.85
N LEU A 19 4.43 -9.82 1.75
CA LEU A 19 3.92 -10.19 0.43
C LEU A 19 4.87 -11.09 -0.39
N GLN A 20 6.18 -11.13 -0.07
CA GLN A 20 7.12 -12.02 -0.76
C GLN A 20 7.19 -13.44 -0.18
N ASN A 21 6.73 -13.67 1.05
CA ASN A 21 6.85 -14.98 1.72
C ASN A 21 5.70 -15.96 1.44
N SER A 22 4.67 -15.57 0.69
CA SER A 22 3.56 -16.45 0.30
C SER A 22 3.61 -16.96 -1.15
N ILE A 23 4.58 -16.52 -1.96
CA ILE A 23 4.61 -16.80 -3.41
C ILE A 23 5.71 -17.79 -3.84
N ILE A 24 6.58 -18.26 -2.93
CA ILE A 24 7.67 -19.17 -3.29
C ILE A 24 7.70 -20.39 -2.37
N LYS A 25 6.71 -21.28 -2.48
CA LYS A 25 6.86 -22.72 -2.21
C LYS A 25 5.77 -23.48 -2.97
N ASN A 26 6.05 -23.84 -4.22
CA ASN A 26 5.69 -25.13 -4.81
C ASN A 26 6.18 -25.16 -6.26
N GLY A 27 7.30 -25.85 -6.47
CA GLY A 27 7.86 -26.06 -7.79
C GLY A 27 9.17 -26.85 -7.73
N ASN A 28 9.05 -28.15 -8.04
CA ASN A 28 10.02 -29.02 -8.73
C ASN A 28 11.04 -29.83 -7.91
N ASN A 29 10.84 -31.16 -7.85
CA ASN A 29 11.50 -32.17 -8.72
C ASN A 29 11.10 -33.58 -8.22
N GLU A 30 10.32 -34.34 -8.99
CA GLU A 30 10.76 -35.29 -10.04
C GLU A 30 11.52 -36.52 -9.52
N ALA A 31 10.91 -37.69 -9.71
CA ALA A 31 11.42 -38.81 -10.51
C ALA A 31 11.01 -40.16 -9.88
N SER A 32 10.05 -40.84 -10.49
CA SER A 32 10.15 -42.29 -10.69
C SER A 32 9.35 -42.69 -11.91
N LYS A 33 10.11 -43.02 -12.95
CA LYS A 33 9.77 -43.87 -14.08
C LYS A 33 8.79 -44.97 -13.71
N ASN A 34 7.80 -45.18 -14.57
CA ASN A 34 7.57 -46.48 -15.19
C ASN A 34 6.97 -46.25 -16.58
N ASP A 35 7.79 -46.59 -17.57
CA ASP A 35 7.38 -46.87 -18.94
C ASP A 35 6.45 -48.10 -18.94
N LEU A 36 5.30 -47.97 -19.59
CA LEU A 36 4.53 -48.99 -20.32
C LEU A 36 3.09 -48.45 -20.46
N ASP A 37 2.83 -47.73 -21.55
CA ASP A 37 1.80 -48.11 -22.50
C ASP A 37 1.72 -47.11 -23.67
N ALA A 38 1.60 -47.68 -24.85
CA ALA A 38 1.79 -47.01 -26.12
C ALA A 38 0.69 -45.97 -26.42
N ASP A 39 1.19 -44.81 -26.83
CA ASP A 39 0.56 -43.70 -27.52
C ASP A 39 -0.43 -44.15 -28.62
N GLN A 40 -1.72 -44.08 -28.29
CA GLN A 40 -2.72 -43.52 -29.18
C GLN A 40 -3.31 -42.30 -28.47
N SER A 41 -2.64 -41.16 -28.61
CA SER A 41 -3.22 -39.84 -28.40
C SER A 41 -4.43 -39.62 -29.32
N LEU A 42 -5.59 -40.13 -28.89
CA LEU A 42 -6.88 -39.75 -29.44
C LEU A 42 -7.06 -38.26 -29.17
N ASP A 43 -6.95 -37.46 -30.23
CA ASP A 43 -7.26 -36.03 -30.22
C ASP A 43 -8.64 -35.83 -29.57
N PRO A 44 -8.75 -35.07 -28.46
CA PRO A 44 -10.00 -34.84 -27.74
C PRO A 44 -11.14 -34.36 -28.65
N SER A 45 -10.82 -33.67 -29.75
CA SER A 45 -11.81 -33.22 -30.75
C SER A 45 -12.42 -34.36 -31.58
N LYS A 46 -11.71 -35.48 -31.73
CA LYS A 46 -12.12 -36.62 -32.57
C LYS A 46 -12.80 -37.73 -31.78
N ILE A 47 -12.72 -37.72 -30.44
CA ILE A 47 -13.33 -38.74 -29.57
C ILE A 47 -14.83 -38.87 -29.86
N GLY A 48 -15.54 -37.75 -30.08
CA GLY A 48 -16.97 -37.76 -30.45
C GLY A 48 -17.26 -38.42 -31.81
N GLU A 49 -16.40 -38.20 -32.81
CA GLU A 49 -16.52 -38.81 -34.14
C GLU A 49 -16.20 -40.31 -34.10
N TYR A 50 -15.19 -40.72 -33.31
CA TYR A 50 -14.86 -42.12 -33.08
C TYR A 50 -15.99 -42.86 -32.36
N ILE A 51 -16.65 -42.23 -31.38
CA ILE A 51 -17.83 -42.81 -30.70
C ILE A 51 -18.97 -43.03 -31.70
N GLN A 52 -19.23 -42.09 -32.62
CA GLN A 52 -20.28 -42.24 -33.64
C GLN A 52 -19.95 -43.36 -34.64
N LEU A 53 -18.70 -43.42 -35.11
CA LEU A 53 -18.25 -44.48 -36.02
C LEU A 53 -18.37 -45.88 -35.38
N LEU A 54 -18.01 -46.01 -34.10
CA LEU A 54 -18.15 -47.25 -33.36
C LEU A 54 -19.62 -47.62 -33.10
N GLN A 55 -20.50 -46.64 -32.86
CA GLN A 55 -21.95 -46.88 -32.75
C GLN A 55 -22.57 -47.39 -34.06
N ASP A 56 -22.08 -46.92 -35.22
CA ASP A 56 -22.55 -47.42 -36.50
C ASP A 56 -21.97 -48.79 -36.85
N TYR A 57 -20.74 -49.08 -36.42
CA TYR A 57 -20.15 -50.42 -36.49
C TYR A 57 -20.90 -51.42 -35.59
N GLU A 58 -21.24 -51.04 -34.36
CA GLU A 58 -22.07 -51.84 -33.43
C GLU A 58 -23.41 -52.22 -34.07
N LYS A 59 -24.12 -51.26 -34.70
CA LYS A 59 -25.37 -51.53 -35.43
C LYS A 59 -25.19 -52.52 -36.57
N ASN A 60 -24.04 -52.53 -37.24
CA ASN A 60 -23.76 -53.45 -38.34
C ASN A 60 -23.42 -54.86 -37.81
N CYS A 61 -22.62 -54.98 -36.75
CA CYS A 61 -22.36 -56.26 -36.08
C CYS A 61 -23.65 -56.91 -35.54
N LEU A 62 -24.59 -56.10 -35.05
CA LEU A 62 -25.91 -56.58 -34.60
C LEU A 62 -26.78 -57.09 -35.77
N LYS A 63 -26.69 -56.48 -36.96
CA LYS A 63 -27.37 -56.99 -38.17
C LYS A 63 -26.77 -58.31 -38.66
N GLU A 64 -25.46 -58.48 -38.49
CA GLU A 64 -24.71 -59.67 -38.89
C GLU A 64 -24.72 -60.80 -37.84
N GLN A 65 -25.40 -60.60 -36.70
CA GLN A 65 -25.47 -61.53 -35.55
C GLN A 65 -24.10 -61.86 -34.92
N ASN A 66 -23.09 -61.01 -35.12
CA ASN A 66 -21.77 -61.17 -34.51
C ASN A 66 -21.72 -60.49 -33.13
N PHE A 67 -22.28 -61.17 -32.14
CA PHE A 67 -22.46 -60.62 -30.78
C PHE A 67 -21.15 -60.41 -30.01
N LYS A 68 -20.09 -61.17 -30.33
CA LYS A 68 -18.79 -61.06 -29.65
C LYS A 68 -18.09 -59.75 -30.01
N GLU A 69 -18.13 -59.36 -31.28
CA GLU A 69 -17.58 -58.08 -31.73
C GLU A 69 -18.43 -56.91 -31.26
N ALA A 70 -19.76 -57.05 -31.25
CA ALA A 70 -20.64 -56.03 -30.71
C ALA A 70 -20.31 -55.74 -29.23
N GLU A 71 -20.10 -56.77 -28.39
CA GLU A 71 -19.73 -56.58 -26.98
C GLU A 71 -18.39 -55.85 -26.79
N LEU A 72 -17.39 -56.16 -27.63
CA LEU A 72 -16.08 -55.51 -27.58
C LEU A 72 -16.17 -54.02 -27.98
N VAL A 73 -17.01 -53.72 -28.98
CA VAL A 73 -17.26 -52.35 -29.44
C VAL A 73 -18.05 -51.56 -28.39
N THR A 74 -19.04 -52.16 -27.72
CA THR A 74 -19.76 -51.53 -26.62
C THR A 74 -18.80 -51.16 -25.47
N LYS A 75 -17.92 -52.07 -25.06
CA LYS A 75 -16.88 -51.79 -24.05
C LYS A 75 -15.97 -50.64 -24.46
N ARG A 76 -15.55 -50.61 -25.73
CA ARG A 76 -14.71 -49.51 -26.26
C ARG A 76 -15.44 -48.17 -26.29
N ILE A 77 -16.73 -48.15 -26.62
CA ILE A 77 -17.57 -46.94 -26.56
C ILE A 77 -17.68 -46.43 -25.11
N GLU A 78 -17.87 -47.32 -24.14
CA GLU A 78 -17.93 -46.96 -22.72
C GLU A 78 -16.62 -46.35 -22.23
N GLU A 79 -15.47 -46.93 -22.60
CA GLU A 79 -14.15 -46.37 -22.30
C GLU A 79 -13.98 -44.96 -22.90
N LEU A 80 -14.30 -44.78 -24.18
CA LEU A 80 -14.17 -43.48 -24.85
C LEU A 80 -15.11 -42.42 -24.25
N GLN A 81 -16.30 -42.81 -23.83
CA GLN A 81 -17.23 -41.92 -23.14
C GLN A 81 -16.72 -41.54 -21.74
N GLN A 82 -16.07 -42.46 -21.01
CA GLN A 82 -15.42 -42.12 -19.75
C GLN A 82 -14.26 -41.14 -19.95
N HIS A 83 -13.43 -41.37 -20.97
CA HIS A 83 -12.37 -40.42 -21.35
C HIS A 83 -12.93 -39.04 -21.71
N GLU A 84 -13.99 -38.96 -22.51
CA GLU A 84 -14.64 -37.70 -22.88
C GLU A 84 -15.11 -36.91 -21.65
N LEU A 85 -15.71 -37.58 -20.65
CA LEU A 85 -16.16 -36.94 -19.41
C LEU A 85 -14.99 -36.38 -18.59
N VAL A 86 -13.86 -37.09 -18.54
CA VAL A 86 -12.64 -36.63 -17.87
C VAL A 86 -12.06 -35.42 -18.60
N TYR A 87 -11.91 -35.48 -19.92
CA TYR A 87 -11.40 -34.36 -20.72
C TYR A 87 -12.28 -33.11 -20.56
N ARG A 88 -13.61 -33.28 -20.60
CA ARG A 88 -14.54 -32.17 -20.39
C ARG A 88 -14.38 -31.54 -19.00
N SER A 89 -14.13 -32.35 -17.97
CA SER A 89 -13.87 -31.84 -16.62
C SER A 89 -12.54 -31.09 -16.54
N LEU A 90 -11.49 -31.61 -17.18
CA LEU A 90 -10.18 -30.96 -17.22
C LEU A 90 -10.24 -29.62 -17.95
N ALA A 91 -10.92 -29.55 -19.10
CA ALA A 91 -11.08 -28.32 -19.85
C ALA A 91 -11.77 -27.20 -19.05
N VAL A 92 -12.77 -27.55 -18.23
CA VAL A 92 -13.44 -26.58 -17.35
C VAL A 92 -12.51 -26.12 -16.23
N VAL A 93 -11.72 -27.02 -15.64
CA VAL A 93 -10.73 -26.66 -14.60
C VAL A 93 -9.63 -25.74 -15.17
N GLU A 94 -9.15 -26.04 -16.37
CA GLU A 94 -8.15 -25.23 -17.06
C GLU A 94 -8.67 -23.83 -17.35
N LYS A 95 -9.88 -23.72 -17.93
CA LYS A 95 -10.54 -22.44 -18.13
C LYS A 95 -10.73 -21.66 -16.82
N ASN A 96 -11.16 -22.32 -15.74
CA ASN A 96 -11.31 -21.68 -14.43
C ASN A 96 -9.97 -21.12 -13.91
N LYS A 97 -8.87 -21.84 -14.15
CA LYS A 97 -7.52 -21.39 -13.80
C LYS A 97 -7.10 -20.19 -14.64
N GLU A 98 -7.40 -20.17 -15.93
CA GLU A 98 -7.16 -19.01 -16.80
C GLU A 98 -7.93 -17.78 -16.33
N GLU A 99 -9.23 -17.92 -16.02
CA GLU A 99 -10.06 -16.83 -15.51
C GLU A 99 -9.49 -16.24 -14.19
N ILE A 100 -8.94 -17.08 -13.30
CA ILE A 100 -8.27 -16.62 -12.07
C ILE A 100 -6.98 -15.88 -12.40
N ASN A 101 -6.15 -16.42 -13.30
CA ASN A 101 -4.88 -15.80 -13.69
C ASN A 101 -5.12 -14.42 -14.32
N GLU A 102 -6.11 -14.29 -15.21
CA GLU A 102 -6.51 -13.02 -15.80
C GLU A 102 -6.95 -12.01 -14.74
N LEU A 103 -7.73 -12.48 -13.75
CA LEU A 103 -8.17 -11.65 -12.63
C LEU A 103 -6.99 -11.12 -11.80
N GLU A 104 -6.03 -11.99 -11.51
CA GLU A 104 -4.83 -11.66 -10.74
C GLU A 104 -3.92 -10.70 -11.50
N GLN A 105 -3.75 -10.91 -12.82
CA GLN A 105 -3.01 -10.00 -13.69
C GLN A 105 -3.65 -8.60 -13.73
N LEU A 106 -4.97 -8.52 -13.90
CA LEU A 106 -5.70 -7.26 -13.89
C LEU A 106 -5.57 -6.55 -12.54
N ASN A 107 -5.66 -7.29 -11.44
CA ASN A 107 -5.47 -6.72 -10.10
C ASN A 107 -4.05 -6.19 -9.89
N LEU A 108 -3.03 -6.91 -10.37
CA LEU A 108 -1.65 -6.46 -10.29
C LEU A 108 -1.44 -5.16 -11.09
N GLN A 109 -2.02 -5.06 -12.28
CA GLN A 109 -2.00 -3.82 -13.07
C GLN A 109 -2.68 -2.66 -12.32
N GLN A 110 -3.89 -2.87 -11.80
CA GLN A 110 -4.61 -1.86 -11.01
C GLN A 110 -3.83 -1.43 -9.77
N PHE A 111 -3.16 -2.36 -9.10
CA PHE A 111 -2.32 -2.06 -7.94
C PHE A 111 -1.09 -1.22 -8.30
N ASN A 112 -0.45 -1.53 -9.43
CA ASN A 112 0.68 -0.75 -9.92
C ASN A 112 0.25 0.66 -10.31
N GLU A 113 -0.83 0.81 -11.09
CA GLU A 113 -1.40 2.10 -11.46
C GLU A 113 -1.80 2.92 -10.22
N PHE A 114 -2.43 2.27 -9.23
CA PHE A 114 -2.78 2.90 -7.97
C PHE A 114 -1.53 3.45 -7.27
N ASN A 115 -0.46 2.67 -7.16
CA ASN A 115 0.76 3.12 -6.51
C ASN A 115 1.43 4.26 -7.26
N GLU A 116 1.54 4.17 -8.59
CA GLU A 116 2.12 5.24 -9.41
C GLU A 116 1.39 6.57 -9.23
N ILE A 117 0.05 6.54 -9.29
CA ILE A 117 -0.78 7.73 -9.10
C ILE A 117 -0.61 8.29 -7.68
N TRP A 118 -0.63 7.43 -6.65
CA TRP A 118 -0.51 7.89 -5.27
C TRP A 118 0.89 8.38 -4.91
N ASP A 119 1.93 7.77 -5.49
CA ASP A 119 3.30 8.22 -5.32
C ASP A 119 3.47 9.62 -5.94
N GLN A 120 2.93 9.85 -7.14
CA GLN A 120 2.90 11.19 -7.75
C GLN A 120 2.15 12.21 -6.88
N ILE A 121 0.95 11.86 -6.38
CA ILE A 121 0.16 12.75 -5.51
C ILE A 121 0.91 13.09 -4.23
N ILE A 122 1.57 12.12 -3.61
CA ILE A 122 2.35 12.33 -2.39
C ILE A 122 3.57 13.19 -2.70
N ASP A 123 4.30 12.92 -3.78
CA ASP A 123 5.49 13.68 -4.17
C ASP A 123 5.15 15.15 -4.45
N GLU A 124 4.09 15.42 -5.23
CA GLU A 124 3.60 16.77 -5.45
C GLU A 124 3.21 17.48 -4.15
N HIS A 125 2.55 16.75 -3.23
CA HIS A 125 2.16 17.31 -1.94
C HIS A 125 3.39 17.63 -1.10
N VAL A 126 4.37 16.73 -1.03
CA VAL A 126 5.64 16.95 -0.33
C VAL A 126 6.40 18.15 -0.90
N GLN A 127 6.43 18.32 -2.22
CA GLN A 127 7.01 19.50 -2.85
C GLN A 127 6.29 20.78 -2.43
N LYS A 128 4.96 20.79 -2.43
CA LYS A 128 4.15 21.94 -1.94
C LYS A 128 4.44 22.24 -0.47
N LEU A 129 4.55 21.22 0.39
CA LEU A 129 4.87 21.41 1.81
C LEU A 129 6.27 22.00 2.00
N LYS A 130 7.26 21.54 1.23
CA LYS A 130 8.63 22.11 1.24
C LYS A 130 8.64 23.57 0.82
N GLN A 131 7.92 23.93 -0.24
CA GLN A 131 7.79 25.33 -0.67
C GLN A 131 7.16 26.21 0.40
N LEU A 132 6.16 25.70 1.14
CA LEU A 132 5.57 26.44 2.27
C LEU A 132 6.59 26.66 3.41
N GLU A 133 7.40 25.65 3.74
CA GLU A 133 8.45 25.77 4.74
C GLU A 133 9.53 26.77 4.30
N GLU A 134 10.00 26.68 3.05
CA GLU A 134 10.98 27.61 2.48
C GLU A 134 10.47 29.06 2.46
N ASN A 135 9.21 29.27 2.07
CA ASN A 135 8.59 30.59 2.09
C ASN A 135 8.53 31.18 3.50
N MET A 136 8.22 30.37 4.52
CA MET A 136 8.20 30.84 5.91
C MET A 136 9.59 31.24 6.38
N VAL A 137 10.62 30.43 6.06
CA VAL A 137 12.01 30.74 6.40
C VAL A 137 12.47 32.04 5.73
N GLN A 138 12.13 32.24 4.46
CA GLN A 138 12.45 33.49 3.75
C GLN A 138 11.76 34.71 4.38
N GLN A 139 10.48 34.57 4.75
CA GLN A 139 9.74 35.63 5.45
C GLN A 139 10.38 35.96 6.80
N HIS A 140 10.76 34.95 7.59
CA HIS A 140 11.45 35.14 8.87
C HIS A 140 12.80 35.84 8.71
N GLN A 141 13.58 35.48 7.69
CA GLN A 141 14.86 36.15 7.38
C GLN A 141 14.65 37.63 7.03
N GLN A 142 13.65 37.94 6.21
CA GLN A 142 13.31 39.32 5.86
C GLN A 142 12.82 40.11 7.09
N GLU A 143 11.97 39.50 7.93
CA GLU A 143 11.49 40.12 9.17
C GLU A 143 12.66 40.43 10.11
N ILE A 144 13.64 39.51 10.26
CA ILE A 144 14.85 39.75 11.05
C ILE A 144 15.62 40.95 10.50
N ILE A 145 15.85 41.02 9.19
CA ILE A 145 16.61 42.11 8.57
C ILE A 145 15.93 43.46 8.82
N VAL A 146 14.62 43.55 8.57
CA VAL A 146 13.84 44.77 8.78
C VAL A 146 13.85 45.17 10.25
N LYS A 147 13.66 44.21 11.16
CA LYS A 147 13.67 44.48 12.61
C LYS A 147 15.04 44.89 13.11
N GLU A 148 16.11 44.31 12.61
CA GLU A 148 17.47 44.70 12.98
C GLU A 148 17.77 46.14 12.52
N GLN A 149 17.33 46.53 11.32
CA GLN A 149 17.42 47.91 10.85
C GLN A 149 16.61 48.87 11.74
N GLU A 150 15.39 48.51 12.12
CA GLU A 150 14.58 49.28 13.07
C GLU A 150 15.29 49.43 14.42
N LEU A 151 15.89 48.36 14.95
CA LEU A 151 16.59 48.37 16.23
C LEU A 151 17.86 49.24 16.20
N GLN A 152 18.60 49.25 15.09
CA GLN A 152 19.79 50.09 14.90
C GLN A 152 19.46 51.59 14.87
N GLN A 153 18.26 51.96 14.41
CA GLN A 153 17.81 53.36 14.37
C GLN A 153 17.40 53.88 15.77
N ILE A 154 17.14 52.98 16.73
CA ILE A 154 16.78 53.37 18.09
C ILE A 154 18.04 53.85 18.82
N GLN A 155 18.18 55.16 18.95
CA GLN A 155 19.25 55.75 19.74
C GLN A 155 18.97 55.63 21.25
N PRO A 156 20.02 55.48 22.09
CA PRO A 156 19.86 55.61 23.53
C PRO A 156 19.36 57.01 23.86
N GLY A 157 18.23 57.08 24.58
CA GLY A 157 17.73 58.35 25.10
C GLY A 157 18.72 59.00 26.08
N LYS A 158 18.52 60.28 26.41
CA LYS A 158 19.40 61.01 27.34
C LYS A 158 19.53 60.27 28.68
N CYS A 159 20.77 60.13 29.16
CA CYS A 159 21.07 59.54 30.47
C CYS A 159 20.33 60.29 31.59
N LYS A 160 19.67 59.54 32.48
CA LYS A 160 19.02 60.09 33.67
C LYS A 160 19.97 59.92 34.85
N TYR A 161 20.69 60.99 35.18
CA TYR A 161 21.64 60.95 36.30
C TYR A 161 20.93 60.81 37.65
N SER A 162 21.58 60.14 38.59
CA SER A 162 21.06 59.98 39.94
C SER A 162 21.04 61.30 40.73
N LYS A 163 20.27 61.28 41.83
CA LYS A 163 20.19 62.41 42.77
C LYS A 163 21.56 62.81 43.33
N GLU A 164 22.49 61.87 43.48
CA GLU A 164 23.85 62.15 43.97
C GLU A 164 24.62 63.02 42.98
N ILE A 165 24.58 62.71 41.68
CA ILE A 165 25.23 63.52 40.64
C ILE A 165 24.59 64.91 40.54
N LEU A 166 23.27 64.99 40.62
CA LEU A 166 22.55 66.28 40.62
C LEU A 166 22.94 67.14 41.84
N ASN A 167 23.09 66.53 43.01
CA ASN A 167 23.55 67.22 44.21
C ASN A 167 25.02 67.67 44.09
N LEU A 168 25.90 66.83 43.54
CA LEU A 168 27.29 67.20 43.29
C LEU A 168 27.42 68.34 42.27
N ARG A 169 26.54 68.39 41.25
CA ARG A 169 26.46 69.54 40.33
C ARG A 169 26.11 70.83 41.06
N PHE A 170 25.13 70.79 41.95
CA PHE A 170 24.73 71.94 42.77
C PHE A 170 25.85 72.39 43.72
N VAL A 171 26.51 71.44 44.40
CA VAL A 171 27.66 71.72 45.28
C VAL A 171 28.81 72.33 44.49
N LEU A 172 29.14 71.79 43.31
CA LEU A 172 30.16 72.32 42.42
C LEU A 172 29.85 73.78 42.03
N GLU A 173 28.63 74.08 41.63
CA GLU A 173 28.20 75.42 41.24
C GLU A 173 28.34 76.42 42.40
N ASN A 174 27.96 76.01 43.61
CA ASN A 174 28.13 76.85 44.81
C ASN A 174 29.59 77.06 45.18
N LEU A 175 30.45 76.05 45.08
CA LEU A 175 31.89 76.18 45.35
C LEU A 175 32.56 77.14 44.36
N ILE A 176 32.15 77.12 43.09
CA ILE A 176 32.60 78.07 42.07
C ILE A 176 32.15 79.50 42.41
N LYS A 177 30.87 79.69 42.79
CA LYS A 177 30.33 81.00 43.21
C LYS A 177 31.08 81.57 44.42
N CYS A 178 31.46 80.70 45.36
CA CYS A 178 32.25 81.05 46.55
C CYS A 178 33.77 81.17 46.29
N LYS A 179 34.23 81.05 45.04
CA LYS A 179 35.65 81.13 44.61
C LYS A 179 36.58 80.10 45.28
N LYS A 180 36.03 78.98 45.76
CA LYS A 180 36.79 77.88 46.35
C LYS A 180 37.26 76.88 45.29
N TYR A 181 38.27 77.27 44.51
CA TYR A 181 38.66 76.52 43.31
C TYR A 181 39.29 75.15 43.59
N GLY A 182 40.02 74.99 44.71
CA GLY A 182 40.64 73.70 45.09
C GLY A 182 39.58 72.62 45.35
N GLU A 183 38.65 72.91 46.27
CA GLU A 183 37.51 72.01 46.59
C GLU A 183 36.62 71.77 45.35
N ALA A 184 36.41 72.79 44.52
CA ALA A 184 35.64 72.65 43.28
C ALA A 184 36.31 71.69 42.28
N HIS A 185 37.64 71.68 42.19
CA HIS A 185 38.36 70.77 41.30
C HIS A 185 38.20 69.30 41.72
N GLU A 186 38.32 69.00 43.01
CA GLU A 186 38.12 67.65 43.55
C GLU A 186 36.69 67.15 43.33
N VAL A 187 35.69 68.00 43.59
CA VAL A 187 34.27 67.67 43.33
C VAL A 187 34.02 67.44 41.84
N LYS A 188 34.66 68.23 40.95
CA LYS A 188 34.55 68.06 39.49
C LYS A 188 35.13 66.72 39.03
N GLU A 189 36.29 66.30 39.53
CA GLU A 189 36.87 65.00 39.17
C GLU A 189 36.00 63.83 39.64
N ARG A 190 35.48 63.93 40.87
CA ARG A 190 34.58 62.91 41.42
C ARG A 190 33.29 62.81 40.60
N LEU A 191 32.72 63.96 40.24
CA LEU A 191 31.51 64.06 39.42
C LEU A 191 31.74 63.46 38.03
N ALA A 192 32.85 63.77 37.36
CA ALA A 192 33.18 63.19 36.05
C ALA A 192 33.30 61.65 36.10
N LYS A 193 33.91 61.11 37.17
CA LYS A 193 34.00 59.65 37.38
C LYS A 193 32.61 59.01 37.54
N LEU A 194 31.73 59.62 38.34
CA LEU A 194 30.38 59.11 38.57
C LEU A 194 29.49 59.22 37.34
N GLU A 195 29.56 60.33 36.60
CA GLU A 195 28.81 60.54 35.35
C GLU A 195 29.18 59.49 34.31
N LYS A 196 30.49 59.23 34.14
CA LYS A 196 30.95 58.18 33.23
C LYS A 196 30.40 56.80 33.62
N GLN A 197 30.42 56.45 34.91
CA GLN A 197 29.89 55.17 35.38
C GLN A 197 28.39 55.04 35.16
N GLU A 198 27.61 56.11 35.34
CA GLU A 198 26.17 56.08 35.07
C GLU A 198 25.85 56.04 33.58
N GLU A 199 26.61 56.74 32.74
CA GLU A 199 26.50 56.66 31.29
C GLU A 199 26.77 55.24 30.79
N GLU A 200 27.83 54.60 31.26
CA GLU A 200 28.14 53.20 30.93
C GLU A 200 27.01 52.24 31.36
N LYS A 201 26.46 52.43 32.57
CA LYS A 201 25.30 51.64 33.03
C LYS A 201 24.07 51.89 32.18
N TRP A 202 23.82 53.14 31.78
CA TRP A 202 22.70 53.52 30.95
C TRP A 202 22.77 52.88 29.56
N VAL A 203 23.94 52.91 28.93
CA VAL A 203 24.20 52.24 27.64
C VAL A 203 23.97 50.74 27.78
N LYS A 204 24.51 50.08 28.82
CA LYS A 204 24.29 48.65 29.06
C LYS A 204 22.81 48.29 29.23
N VAL A 205 22.05 49.08 29.98
CA VAL A 205 20.60 48.87 30.14
C VAL A 205 19.87 49.04 28.82
N HIS A 206 20.29 49.98 27.98
CA HIS A 206 19.73 50.18 26.65
C HIS A 206 20.04 49.00 25.72
N GLU A 207 21.29 48.54 25.67
CA GLU A 207 21.70 47.35 24.90
C GLU A 207 20.93 46.11 25.35
N GLN A 208 20.77 45.88 26.65
CA GLN A 208 19.96 44.78 27.18
C GLN A 208 18.49 44.85 26.73
N LYS A 209 17.92 46.06 26.57
CA LYS A 209 16.56 46.21 26.04
C LYS A 209 16.48 45.88 24.56
N ILE A 210 17.50 46.24 23.78
CA ILE A 210 17.59 45.87 22.37
C ILE A 210 17.72 44.35 22.24
N GLU A 211 18.59 43.73 23.03
CA GLU A 211 18.81 42.28 22.97
C GLU A 211 17.55 41.49 23.32
N LYS A 212 16.81 41.91 24.36
CA LYS A 212 15.51 41.30 24.68
C LYS A 212 14.51 41.38 23.53
N LYS A 213 14.52 42.46 22.72
CA LYS A 213 13.65 42.56 21.54
C LYS A 213 14.09 41.59 20.43
N ARG A 214 15.40 41.38 20.25
CA ARG A 214 15.93 40.37 19.33
C ARG A 214 15.52 38.96 19.74
N GLU A 215 15.72 38.63 21.01
CA GLU A 215 15.32 37.33 21.59
C GLU A 215 13.82 37.06 21.39
N GLN A 216 12.97 38.08 21.58
CA GLN A 216 11.52 37.96 21.38
C GLN A 216 11.13 37.62 19.94
N ILE A 217 11.79 38.23 18.95
CA ILE A 217 11.53 37.94 17.53
C ILE A 217 11.92 36.50 17.21
N VAL A 218 13.14 36.09 17.61
CA VAL A 218 13.62 34.72 17.38
C VAL A 218 12.71 33.69 18.05
N LEU A 219 12.26 33.96 19.28
CA LEU A 219 11.35 33.08 19.99
C LEU A 219 10.00 32.96 19.28
N LYS A 220 9.43 34.08 18.83
CA LYS A 220 8.18 34.11 18.05
C LYS A 220 8.32 33.29 16.77
N GLN A 221 9.38 33.52 16.01
CA GLN A 221 9.64 32.80 14.75
C GLN A 221 9.82 31.31 14.98
N LYS A 222 10.52 30.91 16.04
CA LYS A 222 10.64 29.50 16.44
C LYS A 222 9.27 28.87 16.71
N GLN A 223 8.40 29.53 17.47
CA GLN A 223 7.06 29.02 17.77
C GLN A 223 6.20 28.91 16.50
N GLU A 224 6.30 29.88 15.59
CA GLU A 224 5.60 29.84 14.30
C GLU A 224 6.10 28.69 13.42
N MET A 225 7.42 28.46 13.36
CA MET A 225 8.01 27.33 12.64
C MET A 225 7.57 25.98 13.22
N GLU A 226 7.59 25.82 14.55
CA GLU A 226 7.13 24.59 15.21
C GLU A 226 5.64 24.33 14.91
N ALA A 227 4.79 25.35 15.02
CA ALA A 227 3.37 25.23 14.69
C ALA A 227 3.12 24.90 13.22
N LEU A 228 3.91 25.47 12.31
CA LEU A 228 3.86 25.15 10.88
C LEU A 228 4.29 23.70 10.64
N GLN A 229 5.41 23.26 11.21
CA GLN A 229 5.92 21.89 11.04
C GLN A 229 4.90 20.84 11.48
N VAL A 230 4.27 21.02 12.65
CA VAL A 230 3.19 20.13 13.12
C VAL A 230 2.02 20.10 12.13
N ARG A 231 1.63 21.27 11.58
CA ARG A 231 0.56 21.35 10.58
C ARG A 231 0.92 20.64 9.27
N LEU A 232 2.15 20.81 8.79
CA LEU A 232 2.63 20.17 7.57
C LEU A 232 2.72 18.65 7.75
N GLU A 233 3.20 18.19 8.91
CA GLU A 233 3.25 16.77 9.26
C GLU A 233 1.85 16.15 9.31
N ASN A 234 0.90 16.78 10.01
CA ASN A 234 -0.48 16.31 10.07
C ASN A 234 -1.13 16.27 8.67
N SER A 235 -0.85 17.26 7.82
CA SER A 235 -1.32 17.30 6.43
C SER A 235 -0.79 16.14 5.60
N LEU A 236 0.48 15.77 5.77
CA LEU A 236 1.07 14.61 5.09
C LEU A 236 0.51 13.29 5.64
N GLN A 237 0.38 13.17 6.95
CA GLN A 237 -0.19 11.98 7.60
C GLN A 237 -1.63 11.73 7.14
N GLU A 238 -2.43 12.79 6.97
CA GLU A 238 -3.79 12.68 6.43
C GLU A 238 -3.78 12.13 4.99
N LYS A 239 -2.87 12.60 4.13
CA LYS A 239 -2.73 12.04 2.77
C LYS A 239 -2.35 10.56 2.78
N ILE A 240 -1.43 10.16 3.66
CA ILE A 240 -1.03 8.76 3.82
C ILE A 240 -2.23 7.92 4.30
N LYS A 241 -3.00 8.44 5.27
CA LYS A 241 -4.20 7.77 5.78
C LYS A 241 -5.26 7.59 4.70
N ILE A 242 -5.47 8.58 3.84
CA ILE A 242 -6.38 8.45 2.70
C ILE A 242 -5.87 7.37 1.74
N ARG A 243 -4.57 7.36 1.40
CA ARG A 243 -3.97 6.30 0.56
C ARG A 243 -4.22 4.92 1.14
N THR A 244 -4.02 4.73 2.45
CA THR A 244 -4.24 3.42 3.10
C THR A 244 -5.71 2.99 3.01
N LEU A 245 -6.65 3.91 3.22
CA LEU A 245 -8.09 3.60 3.13
C LEU A 245 -8.51 3.26 1.69
N GLU A 246 -8.00 3.98 0.69
CA GLU A 246 -8.29 3.68 -0.71
C GLU A 246 -7.65 2.35 -1.14
N LEU A 247 -6.46 2.03 -0.63
CA LEU A 247 -5.82 0.73 -0.86
C LEU A 247 -6.64 -0.42 -0.26
N GLU A 248 -7.14 -0.27 0.97
CA GLU A 248 -8.02 -1.25 1.62
C GLU A 248 -9.29 -1.48 0.79
N LYS A 249 -9.92 -0.42 0.27
CA LYS A 249 -11.08 -0.54 -0.61
C LYS A 249 -10.75 -1.30 -1.90
N LEU A 250 -9.59 -1.03 -2.51
CA LEU A 250 -9.13 -1.74 -3.71
C LEU A 250 -8.94 -3.23 -3.43
N LEU A 251 -8.28 -3.58 -2.33
CA LEU A 251 -8.08 -4.97 -1.92
C LEU A 251 -9.39 -5.68 -1.60
N GLN A 252 -10.33 -5.00 -0.93
CA GLN A 252 -11.65 -5.55 -0.64
C GLN A 252 -12.44 -5.81 -1.93
N LYS A 253 -12.36 -4.90 -2.91
CA LYS A 253 -13.00 -5.08 -4.23
C LYS A 253 -12.43 -6.31 -4.94
N PHE A 254 -11.11 -6.47 -4.94
CA PHE A 254 -10.47 -7.66 -5.51
C PHE A 254 -10.90 -8.95 -4.80
N GLN A 255 -10.90 -8.95 -3.46
CA GLN A 255 -11.34 -10.11 -2.70
C GLN A 255 -12.79 -10.49 -3.00
N ASN A 256 -13.68 -9.51 -3.11
CA ASN A 256 -15.09 -9.75 -3.46
C ASN A 256 -15.21 -10.37 -4.86
N MET A 257 -14.48 -9.82 -5.84
CA MET A 257 -14.47 -10.31 -7.22
C MET A 257 -13.91 -11.74 -7.32
N LYS A 258 -12.85 -12.04 -6.55
CA LYS A 258 -12.29 -13.39 -6.44
C LYS A 258 -13.29 -14.37 -5.85
N ASN A 259 -13.96 -14.00 -4.75
CA ASN A 259 -14.99 -14.84 -4.12
C ASN A 259 -16.18 -15.09 -5.07
N GLU A 260 -16.63 -14.07 -5.80
CA GLU A 260 -17.72 -14.21 -6.78
C GLU A 260 -17.33 -15.17 -7.91
N LEU A 261 -16.09 -15.03 -8.42
CA LEU A 261 -15.56 -15.93 -9.43
C LEU A 261 -15.48 -17.38 -8.92
N GLU A 262 -14.97 -17.58 -7.70
CA GLU A 262 -14.90 -18.90 -7.07
C GLU A 262 -16.28 -19.53 -6.91
N VAL A 263 -17.28 -18.76 -6.46
CA VAL A 263 -18.67 -19.23 -6.37
C VAL A 263 -19.21 -19.65 -7.74
N LYS A 264 -18.96 -18.83 -8.78
CA LYS A 264 -19.38 -19.14 -10.16
C LYS A 264 -18.72 -20.44 -10.67
N GLN A 265 -17.41 -20.59 -10.46
CA GLN A 265 -16.65 -21.77 -10.86
C GLN A 265 -17.11 -23.03 -10.12
N ASN A 266 -17.35 -22.93 -8.81
CA ASN A 266 -17.89 -24.04 -8.01
C ASN A 266 -19.29 -24.47 -8.49
N GLN A 267 -20.15 -23.51 -8.86
CA GLN A 267 -21.45 -23.83 -9.45
C GLN A 267 -21.33 -24.51 -10.82
N GLU A 268 -20.37 -24.08 -11.65
CA GLU A 268 -20.09 -24.71 -12.95
C GLU A 268 -19.60 -26.15 -12.78
N LEU A 269 -18.64 -26.38 -11.87
CA LEU A 269 -18.14 -27.72 -11.54
C LEU A 269 -19.23 -28.61 -10.96
N SER A 270 -20.09 -28.09 -10.07
CA SER A 270 -21.21 -28.85 -9.50
C SER A 270 -22.22 -29.26 -10.58
N LYS A 271 -22.57 -28.35 -11.49
CA LYS A 271 -23.45 -28.66 -12.65
C LYS A 271 -22.81 -29.72 -13.56
N LEU A 272 -21.51 -29.59 -13.82
CA LEU A 272 -20.76 -30.55 -14.63
C LEU A 272 -20.74 -31.93 -13.97
N GLN A 273 -20.49 -32.02 -12.67
CA GLN A 273 -20.52 -33.26 -11.91
C GLN A 273 -21.89 -33.94 -11.96
N VAL A 274 -22.97 -33.17 -11.81
CA VAL A 274 -24.35 -33.70 -11.94
C VAL A 274 -24.60 -34.24 -13.36
N MET A 275 -24.14 -33.54 -14.40
CA MET A 275 -24.24 -34.03 -15.78
C MET A 275 -23.42 -35.31 -16.00
N ASN A 276 -22.17 -35.33 -15.52
CA ASN A 276 -21.28 -36.49 -15.64
C ASN A 276 -21.87 -37.71 -14.92
N ASN A 277 -22.39 -37.54 -13.70
CA ASN A 277 -23.06 -38.60 -12.95
C ASN A 277 -24.28 -39.14 -13.70
N LYS A 278 -25.11 -38.27 -14.28
CA LYS A 278 -26.26 -38.71 -15.10
C LYS A 278 -25.83 -39.49 -16.33
N THR A 279 -24.75 -39.08 -16.99
CA THR A 279 -24.18 -39.81 -18.13
C THR A 279 -23.67 -41.17 -17.68
N MET A 280 -22.86 -41.23 -16.61
CA MET A 280 -22.36 -42.49 -16.04
C MET A 280 -23.48 -43.44 -15.61
N SER A 281 -24.55 -42.95 -14.98
CA SER A 281 -25.72 -43.78 -14.63
C SER A 281 -26.42 -44.35 -15.86
N LYS A 282 -26.51 -43.58 -16.97
CA LYS A 282 -27.05 -44.09 -18.23
C LYS A 282 -26.18 -45.18 -18.84
N LEU A 283 -24.86 -45.03 -18.79
CA LEU A 283 -23.91 -46.05 -19.25
C LEU A 283 -24.06 -47.34 -18.42
N ALA A 284 -24.07 -47.22 -17.09
CA ALA A 284 -24.26 -48.37 -16.19
C ALA A 284 -25.62 -49.09 -16.41
N SER A 285 -26.70 -48.33 -16.68
CA SER A 285 -28.02 -48.93 -16.93
C SER A 285 -28.11 -49.69 -18.26
N LYS A 286 -27.37 -49.26 -19.29
CA LYS A 286 -27.30 -49.95 -20.60
C LYS A 286 -26.55 -51.28 -20.50
N GLY A 287 -25.48 -51.35 -19.71
CA GLY A 287 -24.77 -52.60 -19.43
C GLY A 287 -25.59 -53.64 -18.66
N SER A 288 -26.60 -53.22 -17.87
CA SER A 288 -27.42 -54.13 -17.05
C SER A 288 -28.62 -54.74 -17.81
N ILE A 289 -29.18 -54.04 -18.81
CA ILE A 289 -30.35 -54.52 -19.57
C ILE A 289 -29.99 -55.66 -20.55
N MET A 290 -28.75 -55.73 -21.03
CA MET A 290 -28.27 -56.84 -21.88
C MET A 290 -28.10 -58.17 -21.12
N GLY A 291 -27.94 -58.14 -19.79
CA GLY A 291 -27.72 -59.34 -18.97
C GLY A 291 -28.98 -60.02 -18.43
N SER A 292 -30.15 -59.37 -18.45
CA SER A 292 -31.35 -59.87 -17.75
C SER A 292 -32.36 -60.58 -18.66
N ASN A 293 -32.30 -60.41 -19.98
CA ASN A 293 -33.28 -60.99 -20.90
C ASN A 293 -32.96 -62.41 -21.40
N TYR A 294 -31.91 -63.07 -20.89
CA TYR A 294 -31.53 -64.44 -21.31
C TYR A 294 -31.77 -65.55 -20.27
N ILE A 295 -32.34 -65.25 -19.09
CA ILE A 295 -32.51 -66.26 -18.02
C ILE A 295 -33.96 -66.78 -17.86
N ASN A 296 -34.94 -66.26 -18.59
CA ASN A 296 -36.36 -66.65 -18.39
C ASN A 296 -36.96 -67.64 -19.40
N THR A 297 -36.14 -68.31 -20.23
CA THR A 297 -36.65 -69.31 -21.21
C THR A 297 -36.21 -70.75 -20.94
N LEU A 298 -35.74 -71.09 -19.73
CA LEU A 298 -35.22 -72.43 -19.42
C LEU A 298 -35.86 -73.16 -18.22
N ASN A 299 -37.00 -72.69 -17.71
CA ASN A 299 -37.75 -73.39 -16.64
C ASN A 299 -39.25 -73.52 -16.96
N GLY A 300 -39.57 -74.15 -18.09
CA GLY A 300 -40.96 -74.32 -18.50
C GLY A 300 -41.18 -75.43 -19.51
N SER A 301 -40.73 -76.66 -19.22
CA SER A 301 -41.27 -77.87 -19.86
C SER A 301 -40.83 -79.15 -19.14
N ARG A 302 -41.83 -79.96 -18.80
CA ARG A 302 -41.84 -81.38 -18.34
C ARG A 302 -41.98 -81.58 -16.82
N ILE A 303 -42.91 -82.39 -16.30
CA ILE A 303 -43.90 -83.32 -16.89
C ILE A 303 -45.01 -83.52 -15.84
N ASN A 304 -46.28 -83.41 -16.26
CA ASN A 304 -47.42 -84.07 -15.63
C ASN A 304 -47.44 -85.52 -16.11
N SER A 305 -47.49 -86.49 -15.20
CA SER A 305 -48.13 -87.81 -15.33
C SER A 305 -48.17 -88.44 -13.95
#